data_AF-A0A3R9L9J7-F1
#
_entry.id   AF-A0A3R9L9J7-F1
#
_cell.length_a   1.000
_cell.length_b   1.000
_cell.length_c   1.000
_cell.angle_alpha   90.00
_cell.angle_beta   90.00
_cell.angle_gamma   90.00
#
_symmetry.space_group_name_H-M   'P 1'
#
loop_
_entity.id
_entity.type
_entity.pdbx_description
1 polymer ?
#
loop_
_entity_poly.entity_id
_entity_poly.type
_entity_poly.pdbx_seq_one_letter_code
_entity_poly.pdbx_strand_id
1 'polypeptide(L)'
;MNEIFNFHGQEVRTLTIDDEPWFVGKDIAEILGYVNSRDALAKHVDDDDKLTSQIATAGQMRNQTVINESGLYSLILSSKLPQAKEFKRWVTSEVLPAIRKQGGFIREDLSEDAFIALFTGQKKLREQQATMLEDIDYLKSEQPIHPSYAQSLLKKRKARVVACLGGIDSPAYADKIFAQSVFRQAEIDFKDHFNISRYDLLPKKFAEAALAYWMTWEPSTNTKMKIMDLNAFNIAQRG
;
A
#
# COMPACT_ATOMS: atom_id res chain seq x y z
N MET A 1 1.90 29.52 -15.01
CA MET A 1 1.39 30.23 -16.22
C MET A 1 0.11 30.92 -15.78
N ASN A 2 -0.13 32.19 -16.15
CA ASN A 2 -1.38 32.87 -15.77
C ASN A 2 -2.40 32.63 -16.88
N GLU A 3 -3.51 31.98 -16.56
CA GLU A 3 -4.62 31.80 -17.48
C GLU A 3 -5.78 32.74 -17.11
N ILE A 4 -6.57 33.13 -18.11
CA ILE A 4 -7.74 34.01 -17.92
C ILE A 4 -8.97 33.18 -18.24
N PHE A 5 -9.81 32.95 -17.24
CA PHE A 5 -11.08 32.27 -17.39
C PHE A 5 -12.19 33.31 -17.61
N ASN A 6 -13.07 33.12 -18.59
CA ASN A 6 -14.14 34.07 -18.90
C ASN A 6 -15.50 33.50 -18.47
N PHE A 7 -16.15 34.17 -17.52
CA PHE A 7 -17.51 33.84 -17.06
C PHE A 7 -18.47 34.97 -17.47
N HIS A 8 -19.35 34.73 -18.45
CA HIS A 8 -20.33 35.72 -18.94
C HIS A 8 -19.74 37.09 -19.32
N GLY A 9 -18.52 37.14 -19.85
CA GLY A 9 -17.82 38.39 -20.21
C GLY A 9 -17.01 39.00 -19.07
N GLN A 10 -16.94 38.34 -17.91
CA GLN A 10 -16.13 38.75 -16.76
C GLN A 10 -14.87 37.87 -16.66
N GLU A 11 -13.71 38.51 -16.68
CA GLU A 11 -12.40 37.84 -16.63
C GLU A 11 -12.01 37.49 -15.19
N VAL A 12 -11.69 36.22 -14.97
CA VAL A 12 -11.12 35.69 -13.73
C VAL A 12 -9.68 35.33 -13.98
N ARG A 13 -8.77 35.93 -13.21
CA ARG A 13 -7.35 35.59 -13.28
C ARG A 13 -7.09 34.31 -12.48
N THR A 14 -6.34 33.38 -13.07
CA THR A 14 -5.98 32.11 -12.43
C THR A 14 -4.46 31.88 -12.41
N LEU A 15 -4.04 31.02 -11.50
CA LEU A 15 -2.68 30.54 -11.31
C LEU A 15 -2.73 29.02 -11.16
N THR A 16 -1.71 28.34 -11.66
CA THR A 16 -1.50 26.91 -11.34
C THR A 16 -0.49 26.79 -10.21
N ILE A 17 -0.86 26.14 -9.12
CA ILE A 17 0.01 25.84 -7.97
C ILE A 17 -0.19 24.36 -7.64
N ASP A 18 0.90 23.58 -7.62
CA ASP A 18 0.88 22.13 -7.39
C ASP A 18 -0.10 21.37 -8.31
N ASP A 19 -0.11 21.73 -9.60
CA ASP A 19 -1.00 21.20 -10.63
C ASP A 19 -2.51 21.45 -10.40
N GLU A 20 -2.86 22.22 -9.38
CA GLU A 20 -4.23 22.63 -9.05
C GLU A 20 -4.49 24.09 -9.44
N PRO A 21 -5.72 24.44 -9.86
CA PRO A 21 -6.09 25.80 -10.20
C PRO A 21 -6.37 26.65 -8.95
N TRP A 22 -5.77 27.83 -8.90
CA TRP A 22 -6.00 28.87 -7.91
C TRP A 22 -6.57 30.12 -8.56
N PHE A 23 -7.55 30.74 -7.93
CA PHE A 23 -8.31 31.86 -8.47
C PHE A 23 -8.00 33.14 -7.72
N VAL A 24 -7.90 34.27 -8.40
CA VAL A 24 -7.80 35.57 -7.72
C VAL A 24 -9.11 35.88 -7.01
N GLY A 25 -9.10 35.80 -5.68
CA GLY A 25 -10.31 35.91 -4.87
C GLY A 25 -11.02 37.25 -5.00
N LYS A 26 -10.28 38.32 -5.33
CA LYS A 26 -10.85 39.64 -5.61
C LYS A 26 -11.81 39.59 -6.80
N ASP A 27 -11.37 38.99 -7.90
CA ASP A 27 -12.13 38.93 -9.15
C ASP A 27 -13.42 38.14 -8.91
N ILE A 28 -13.31 36.99 -8.24
CA ILE A 28 -14.44 36.15 -7.84
C ILE A 28 -15.43 36.92 -6.95
N ALA A 29 -14.94 37.62 -5.92
CA ALA A 29 -15.82 38.35 -5.01
C ALA A 29 -16.55 39.52 -5.71
N GLU A 30 -15.91 40.20 -6.65
CA GLU A 30 -16.54 41.26 -7.46
C GLU A 30 -17.61 40.70 -8.40
N ILE A 31 -17.31 39.60 -9.09
CA ILE A 31 -18.27 38.86 -9.94
C ILE A 31 -19.48 38.40 -9.12
N LEU A 32 -19.24 37.92 -7.90
CA LEU A 32 -20.27 37.48 -6.96
C LEU A 32 -21.00 38.63 -6.24
N GLY A 33 -20.73 39.89 -6.63
CA GLY A 33 -21.46 41.06 -6.17
C GLY A 33 -21.20 41.45 -4.71
N TYR A 34 -20.10 41.00 -4.13
CA TYR A 34 -19.70 41.43 -2.79
C TYR A 34 -19.24 42.88 -2.81
N VAL A 35 -19.80 43.71 -1.92
CA VAL A 35 -19.46 45.15 -1.82
C VAL A 35 -17.98 45.36 -1.45
N ASN A 36 -17.44 44.47 -0.62
CA ASN A 36 -16.04 44.50 -0.20
C ASN A 36 -15.43 43.11 -0.36
N SER A 37 -14.61 42.94 -1.40
CA SER A 37 -13.96 41.67 -1.71
C SER A 37 -13.03 41.18 -0.59
N ARG A 38 -12.32 42.09 0.09
CA ARG A 38 -11.43 41.73 1.20
C ARG A 38 -12.21 41.22 2.41
N ASP A 39 -13.34 41.84 2.73
CA ASP A 39 -14.24 41.41 3.80
C ASP A 39 -14.91 40.06 3.46
N ALA A 40 -15.33 39.87 2.20
CA ALA A 40 -15.90 38.62 1.74
C ALA A 40 -14.90 37.45 1.86
N LEU A 41 -13.66 37.64 1.40
CA LEU A 41 -12.60 36.66 1.53
C LEU A 41 -12.24 36.37 2.99
N ALA A 42 -12.26 37.38 3.86
CA ALA A 42 -11.97 37.19 5.28
C ALA A 42 -13.08 36.43 6.03
N LYS A 43 -14.35 36.65 5.66
CA LYS A 43 -15.51 36.07 6.36
C LYS A 43 -15.97 34.72 5.82
N HIS A 44 -15.70 34.44 4.55
CA HIS A 44 -16.28 33.30 3.84
C HIS A 44 -15.25 32.33 3.29
N VAL A 45 -13.95 32.60 3.43
CA VAL A 45 -12.89 31.68 2.99
C VAL A 45 -11.97 31.39 4.17
N ASP A 46 -11.83 30.10 4.47
CA ASP A 46 -10.94 29.63 5.53
C ASP A 46 -9.47 29.94 5.21
N ASP A 47 -8.63 30.00 6.25
CA ASP A 47 -7.21 30.32 6.09
C ASP A 47 -6.46 29.26 5.27
N ASP A 48 -6.87 27.99 5.36
CA ASP A 48 -6.28 26.88 4.61
C ASP A 48 -6.63 26.93 3.10
N ASP A 49 -7.71 27.63 2.75
CA ASP A 49 -8.21 27.73 1.37
C ASP A 49 -7.75 29.00 0.65
N LYS A 50 -6.89 29.80 1.28
CA LYS A 50 -6.37 31.04 0.71
C LYS A 50 -4.88 31.23 0.90
N LEU A 51 -4.23 31.78 -0.11
CA LEU A 51 -2.83 32.14 -0.10
C LEU A 51 -2.64 33.59 -0.55
N THR A 52 -1.47 34.16 -0.25
CA THR A 52 -1.05 35.45 -0.82
C THR A 52 -0.04 35.18 -1.92
N SER A 53 -0.35 35.63 -3.14
CA SER A 53 0.55 35.49 -4.30
C SER A 53 0.81 36.85 -4.94
N GLN A 54 2.01 37.02 -5.50
CA GLN A 54 2.36 38.20 -6.28
C GLN A 54 1.89 38.05 -7.72
N ILE A 55 0.99 38.93 -8.14
CA ILE A 55 0.38 38.89 -9.48
C ILE A 55 0.60 40.23 -10.16
N ALA A 56 1.05 40.18 -11.42
CA ALA A 56 1.17 41.35 -12.27
C ALA A 56 -0.23 41.93 -12.54
N THR A 57 -0.47 43.17 -12.14
CA THR A 57 -1.70 43.92 -12.39
C THR A 57 -1.31 45.29 -12.94
N ALA A 58 -1.74 45.61 -14.17
CA ALA A 58 -1.42 46.88 -14.85
C ALA A 58 0.08 47.24 -14.84
N GLY A 59 0.95 46.25 -15.11
CA GLY A 59 2.40 46.44 -15.17
C GLY A 59 3.12 46.49 -13.82
N GLN A 60 2.43 46.32 -12.70
CA GLN A 60 3.03 46.25 -11.36
C GLN A 60 2.74 44.93 -10.65
N MET A 61 3.72 44.37 -9.96
CA MET A 61 3.52 43.21 -9.08
C MET A 61 2.78 43.64 -7.81
N ARG A 62 1.63 43.02 -7.53
CA ARG A 62 0.85 43.28 -6.31
C ARG A 62 0.57 41.98 -5.58
N ASN A 63 0.65 42.03 -4.25
CA ASN A 63 0.17 40.94 -3.40
C ASN A 63 -1.35 40.86 -3.52
N GLN A 64 -1.86 39.73 -3.99
CA GLN A 64 -3.29 39.44 -4.08
C GLN A 64 -3.60 38.13 -3.36
N THR A 65 -4.78 38.08 -2.74
CA THR A 65 -5.31 36.85 -2.16
C THR A 65 -5.81 35.96 -3.28
N VAL A 66 -5.30 34.74 -3.32
CA VAL A 66 -5.71 33.67 -4.23
C VAL A 66 -6.39 32.58 -3.41
N ILE A 67 -7.38 31.92 -3.99
CA ILE A 67 -8.17 30.89 -3.32
C ILE A 67 -8.17 29.61 -4.16
N ASN A 68 -8.19 28.47 -3.49
CA ASN A 68 -8.35 27.17 -4.15
C ASN A 68 -9.84 26.93 -4.51
N GLU A 69 -10.15 25.76 -5.06
CA GLU A 69 -11.52 25.40 -5.44
C GLU A 69 -12.49 25.36 -4.24
N SER A 70 -12.01 24.91 -3.07
CA SER A 70 -12.79 24.91 -1.83
C SER A 70 -13.20 26.34 -1.42
N GLY A 71 -12.25 27.27 -1.40
CA GLY A 71 -12.51 28.68 -1.10
C GLY A 71 -13.43 29.36 -2.11
N LEU A 72 -13.32 29.00 -3.39
CA LEU A 72 -14.24 29.44 -4.44
C LEU A 72 -15.68 28.98 -4.13
N TYR A 73 -15.88 27.72 -3.79
CA TYR A 73 -17.21 27.22 -3.41
C TYR A 73 -17.76 27.90 -2.16
N SER A 74 -16.93 28.15 -1.16
CA SER A 74 -17.35 28.84 0.05
C SER A 74 -17.86 30.26 -0.22
N LEU A 75 -17.25 30.99 -1.16
CA LEU A 75 -17.75 32.29 -1.63
C LEU A 75 -19.07 32.19 -2.39
N ILE A 76 -19.21 31.21 -3.29
CA ILE A 76 -20.41 31.03 -4.10
C ILE A 76 -21.60 30.65 -3.19
N LEU A 77 -21.40 29.72 -2.27
CA LEU A 77 -22.44 29.23 -1.35
C LEU A 77 -22.88 30.29 -0.33
N SER A 78 -22.01 31.26 -0.03
CA SER A 78 -22.27 32.39 0.86
C SER A 78 -22.85 33.61 0.14
N SER A 79 -22.77 33.66 -1.20
CA SER A 79 -23.22 34.83 -1.96
C SER A 79 -24.75 34.99 -1.93
N LYS A 80 -25.19 36.24 -1.95
CA LYS A 80 -26.61 36.62 -1.96
C LYS A 80 -27.14 36.92 -3.37
N LEU A 81 -26.29 36.88 -4.39
CA LEU A 81 -26.71 37.14 -5.78
C LEU A 81 -27.71 36.09 -6.28
N PRO A 82 -28.67 36.48 -7.14
CA PRO A 82 -29.60 35.55 -7.76
C PRO A 82 -28.91 34.39 -8.49
N GLN A 83 -27.86 34.65 -9.27
CA GLN A 83 -27.13 33.60 -9.99
C GLN A 83 -26.45 32.61 -9.04
N ALA A 84 -25.84 33.10 -7.96
CA ALA A 84 -25.20 32.24 -6.95
C ALA A 84 -26.23 31.39 -6.19
N LYS A 85 -27.45 31.91 -5.96
CA LYS A 85 -28.57 31.15 -5.39
C LYS A 85 -29.05 30.05 -6.33
N GLU A 86 -29.12 30.32 -7.63
CA GLU A 86 -29.47 29.31 -8.64
C GLU A 86 -28.42 28.20 -8.69
N PHE A 87 -27.13 28.54 -8.76
CA PHE A 87 -26.04 27.57 -8.71
C PHE A 87 -26.07 26.73 -7.43
N LYS A 88 -26.18 27.39 -6.26
CA LYS A 88 -26.32 26.71 -4.96
C LYS A 88 -27.51 25.74 -4.97
N ARG A 89 -28.67 26.17 -5.46
CA ARG A 89 -29.88 25.34 -5.51
C ARG A 89 -29.69 24.13 -6.42
N TRP A 90 -29.12 24.32 -7.59
CA TRP A 90 -28.78 23.26 -8.53
C TRP A 90 -27.80 22.23 -7.91
N VAL A 91 -26.68 22.68 -7.34
CA VAL A 91 -25.70 21.78 -6.69
C VAL A 91 -26.34 20.98 -5.55
N THR A 92 -27.10 21.64 -4.67
CA THR A 92 -27.71 20.99 -3.49
C THR A 92 -28.92 20.10 -3.80
N SER A 93 -29.66 20.38 -4.87
CA SER A 93 -30.91 19.67 -5.20
C SER A 93 -30.73 18.59 -6.27
N GLU A 94 -29.71 18.73 -7.12
CA GLU A 94 -29.46 17.81 -8.24
C GLU A 94 -28.10 17.13 -8.12
N VAL A 95 -27.01 17.90 -8.08
CA VAL A 95 -25.64 17.37 -8.13
C VAL A 95 -25.31 16.49 -6.93
N LEU A 96 -25.43 17.01 -5.70
CA LEU A 96 -25.12 16.27 -4.48
C LEU A 96 -26.05 15.06 -4.27
N PRO A 97 -27.38 15.18 -4.50
CA PRO A 97 -28.26 14.01 -4.44
C PRO A 97 -27.96 12.94 -5.49
N ALA A 98 -27.57 13.33 -6.72
CA ALA A 98 -27.16 12.40 -7.76
C ALA A 98 -25.88 11.65 -7.35
N ILE A 99 -24.84 12.36 -6.91
CA ILE A 99 -23.60 11.74 -6.41
C ILE A 99 -23.90 10.80 -5.25
N ARG A 100 -24.71 11.22 -4.27
CA ARG A 100 -25.05 10.39 -3.10
C ARG A 100 -25.80 9.11 -3.48
N LYS A 101 -26.71 9.16 -4.46
CA LYS A 101 -27.55 8.02 -4.86
C LYS A 101 -26.87 7.10 -5.86
N GLN A 102 -26.11 7.66 -6.79
CA GLN A 102 -25.59 6.98 -7.99
C GLN A 102 -24.07 6.81 -7.97
N GLY A 103 -23.36 7.43 -7.02
CA GLY A 103 -21.90 7.39 -6.92
C GLY A 103 -21.17 8.39 -7.84
N GLY A 104 -21.91 9.23 -8.59
CA GLY A 104 -21.35 10.26 -9.46
C GLY A 104 -22.41 11.24 -9.97
N PHE A 105 -21.98 12.39 -10.49
CA PHE A 105 -22.83 13.31 -11.24
C PHE A 105 -22.48 13.18 -12.71
N ILE A 106 -23.45 12.81 -13.54
CA ILE A 106 -23.26 12.60 -14.97
C ILE A 106 -24.09 13.67 -15.66
N ARG A 107 -23.45 14.55 -16.41
CA ARG A 107 -24.16 15.52 -17.25
C ARG A 107 -24.86 14.78 -18.38
N GLU A 108 -26.08 15.22 -18.70
CA GLU A 108 -26.89 14.67 -19.79
C GLU A 108 -26.26 14.88 -21.18
N ASP A 109 -25.20 15.70 -21.28
CA ASP A 109 -24.46 15.98 -22.52
C ASP A 109 -23.33 14.98 -22.83
N LEU A 110 -23.06 14.02 -21.94
CA LEU A 110 -22.15 12.92 -22.28
C LEU A 110 -22.85 11.99 -23.28
N SER A 111 -22.19 11.76 -24.43
CA SER A 111 -22.67 10.76 -25.38
C SER A 111 -22.78 9.39 -24.70
N GLU A 112 -23.75 8.57 -25.13
CA GLU A 112 -23.87 7.17 -24.69
C GLU A 112 -22.53 6.43 -24.82
N ASP A 113 -21.76 6.73 -25.86
CA ASP A 113 -20.42 6.16 -26.08
C ASP A 113 -19.42 6.55 -24.97
N ALA A 114 -19.41 7.81 -24.53
CA ALA A 114 -18.56 8.27 -23.44
C ALA A 114 -18.97 7.62 -22.10
N PHE A 115 -20.27 7.42 -21.90
CA PHE A 115 -20.81 6.72 -20.74
C PHE A 115 -20.37 5.25 -20.71
N ILE A 116 -20.57 4.53 -21.81
CA ILE A 116 -20.15 3.14 -21.95
C ILE A 116 -18.62 3.03 -21.77
N ALA A 117 -17.84 3.94 -22.36
CA ALA A 117 -16.39 3.96 -22.22
C ALA A 117 -15.93 4.17 -20.77
N LEU A 118 -16.57 5.08 -20.01
CA LEU A 118 -16.22 5.35 -18.62
C LEU A 118 -16.50 4.12 -17.73
N PHE A 119 -17.69 3.52 -17.83
CA PHE A 119 -18.06 2.37 -17.01
C PHE A 119 -17.28 1.11 -17.39
N THR A 120 -17.05 0.86 -18.69
CA THR A 120 -16.23 -0.26 -19.15
C THR A 120 -14.76 -0.08 -18.74
N GLY A 121 -14.23 1.14 -18.83
CA GLY A 121 -12.90 1.50 -18.34
C GLY A 121 -12.76 1.26 -16.83
N GLN A 122 -13.73 1.73 -16.03
CA GLN A 122 -13.71 1.56 -14.59
C GLN A 122 -13.85 0.09 -14.17
N LYS A 123 -14.71 -0.69 -14.85
CA LYS A 123 -14.85 -2.13 -14.62
C LYS A 123 -13.53 -2.86 -14.92
N LYS A 124 -12.91 -2.57 -16.07
CA LYS A 124 -11.63 -3.17 -16.47
C LYS A 124 -10.49 -2.83 -15.51
N LEU A 125 -10.42 -1.59 -15.03
CA LEU A 125 -9.48 -1.16 -13.99
C LEU A 125 -9.65 -1.96 -12.70
N ARG A 126 -10.89 -2.17 -12.24
CA ARG A 126 -11.17 -2.99 -11.05
C ARG A 126 -10.77 -4.46 -11.25
N GLU A 127 -11.09 -5.04 -12.40
CA GLU A 127 -10.68 -6.40 -12.74
C GLU A 127 -9.15 -6.54 -12.73
N GLN A 128 -8.43 -5.59 -13.34
CA GLN A 128 -6.96 -5.55 -13.31
C GLN A 128 -6.40 -5.40 -11.90
N GLN A 129 -7.02 -4.56 -11.05
CA GLN A 129 -6.61 -4.43 -9.65
C GLN A 129 -6.83 -5.72 -8.86
N ALA A 130 -7.92 -6.44 -9.11
CA ALA A 130 -8.20 -7.72 -8.45
C ALA A 130 -7.17 -8.79 -8.85
N THR A 131 -6.88 -8.93 -10.15
CA THR A 131 -5.84 -9.88 -10.62
C THR A 131 -4.46 -9.51 -10.09
N MET A 132 -4.12 -8.21 -10.05
CA MET A 132 -2.85 -7.74 -9.53
C MET A 132 -2.71 -8.01 -8.02
N LEU A 133 -3.80 -7.93 -7.25
CA LEU A 133 -3.81 -8.29 -5.82
C LEU A 133 -3.55 -9.78 -5.61
N GLU A 134 -4.18 -10.64 -6.41
CA GLU A 134 -3.94 -12.09 -6.38
C GLU A 134 -2.48 -12.43 -6.73
N ASP A 135 -1.93 -11.81 -7.78
CA ASP A 135 -0.52 -11.97 -8.16
C ASP A 135 0.43 -11.50 -7.04
N ILE A 136 0.13 -10.38 -6.39
CA ILE A 136 0.92 -9.87 -5.26
C ILE A 136 0.91 -10.87 -4.10
N ASP A 137 -0.25 -11.44 -3.78
CA ASP A 137 -0.37 -12.39 -2.68
C ASP A 137 0.39 -13.68 -2.98
N TYR A 138 0.23 -14.21 -4.20
CA TYR A 138 1.01 -15.33 -4.70
C TYR A 138 2.52 -15.06 -4.59
N LEU A 139 3.00 -13.92 -5.10
CA LEU A 139 4.41 -13.53 -5.04
C LEU A 139 4.91 -13.41 -3.61
N LYS A 140 4.12 -12.83 -2.69
CA LYS A 140 4.49 -12.74 -1.27
C LYS A 140 4.62 -14.12 -0.62
N SER A 141 3.79 -15.08 -1.03
CA SER A 141 3.79 -16.44 -0.49
C SER A 141 4.99 -17.28 -0.98
N GLU A 142 5.39 -17.09 -2.24
CA GLU A 142 6.51 -17.78 -2.89
C GLU A 142 7.88 -17.15 -2.57
N GLN A 143 7.89 -15.92 -2.07
CA GLN A 143 9.13 -15.26 -1.67
C GLN A 143 9.93 -16.13 -0.68
N PRO A 144 11.26 -16.15 -0.81
CA PRO A 144 12.12 -16.82 0.16
C PRO A 144 11.94 -16.25 1.57
N ILE A 145 12.13 -17.10 2.57
CA ILE A 145 12.19 -16.69 3.97
C ILE A 145 13.34 -15.70 4.21
N HIS A 146 13.19 -14.86 5.23
CA HIS A 146 14.26 -13.95 5.64
C HIS A 146 15.47 -14.74 6.20
N PRO A 147 16.72 -14.29 5.98
CA PRO A 147 17.92 -14.99 6.46
C PRO A 147 17.95 -15.29 7.97
N SER A 148 17.39 -14.41 8.82
CA SER A 148 17.30 -14.66 10.27
C SER A 148 16.42 -15.87 10.62
N TYR A 149 15.37 -16.11 9.83
CA TYR A 149 14.51 -17.27 9.98
C TYR A 149 15.24 -18.54 9.53
N ALA A 150 15.98 -18.49 8.42
CA ALA A 150 16.82 -19.59 7.97
C ALA A 150 17.85 -20.01 9.03
N GLN A 151 18.49 -19.05 9.71
CA GLN A 151 19.39 -19.32 10.84
C GLN A 151 18.67 -20.02 12.01
N SER A 152 17.43 -19.62 12.30
CA SER A 152 16.62 -20.23 13.35
C SER A 152 16.26 -21.69 13.02
N LEU A 153 15.94 -21.98 11.76
CA LEU A 153 15.74 -23.36 11.27
C LEU A 153 17.01 -24.20 11.41
N LEU A 154 18.18 -23.67 11.05
CA LEU A 154 19.47 -24.36 11.22
C LEU A 154 19.76 -24.68 12.69
N LYS A 155 19.42 -23.77 13.61
CA LYS A 155 19.53 -24.00 15.06
C LYS A 155 18.59 -25.12 15.52
N LYS A 156 17.35 -25.14 15.04
CA LYS A 156 16.37 -26.21 15.32
C LYS A 156 16.83 -27.56 14.78
N ARG A 157 17.29 -27.62 13.53
CA ARG A 157 17.93 -28.80 12.94
C ARG A 157 19.04 -29.33 13.83
N LYS A 158 19.97 -28.45 14.22
CA LYS A 158 21.12 -28.85 15.05
C LYS A 158 20.67 -29.46 16.37
N ALA A 159 19.74 -28.81 17.06
CA ALA A 159 19.20 -29.32 18.32
C ALA A 159 18.53 -30.69 18.14
N ARG A 160 17.72 -30.85 17.07
CA ARG A 160 17.03 -32.12 16.80
C ARG A 160 18.00 -33.26 16.50
N VAL A 161 18.97 -33.04 15.61
CA VAL A 161 19.96 -34.08 15.25
C VAL A 161 20.79 -34.50 16.46
N VAL A 162 21.22 -33.54 17.30
CA VAL A 162 21.95 -33.84 18.54
C VAL A 162 21.09 -34.66 19.50
N ALA A 163 19.79 -34.34 19.63
CA ALA A 163 18.88 -35.13 20.45
C ALA A 163 18.75 -36.56 19.93
N CYS A 164 18.62 -36.76 18.60
CA CYS A 164 18.56 -38.09 17.99
C CYS A 164 19.85 -38.91 18.19
N LEU A 165 21.02 -38.26 18.22
CA LEU A 165 22.31 -38.91 18.50
C LEU A 165 22.45 -39.34 19.98
N GLY A 166 21.59 -38.86 20.88
CA GLY A 166 21.65 -39.14 22.32
C GLY A 166 22.27 -38.01 23.16
N GLY A 167 22.43 -36.81 22.59
CA GLY A 167 23.00 -35.64 23.28
C GLY A 167 24.46 -35.38 22.91
N ILE A 168 25.00 -34.24 23.38
CA ILE A 168 26.35 -33.77 23.00
C ILE A 168 27.48 -34.63 23.59
N ASP A 169 27.20 -35.31 24.71
CA ASP A 169 28.15 -36.19 25.40
C ASP A 169 28.00 -37.67 24.98
N SER A 170 27.12 -37.94 24.01
CA SER A 170 26.87 -39.31 23.55
C SER A 170 28.06 -39.86 22.75
N PRO A 171 28.35 -41.17 22.87
CA PRO A 171 29.35 -41.83 22.03
C PRO A 171 29.09 -41.66 20.53
N ALA A 172 27.83 -41.72 20.11
CA ALA A 172 27.45 -41.51 18.71
C ALA A 172 27.73 -40.08 18.23
N TYR A 173 27.61 -39.06 19.10
CA TYR A 173 28.00 -37.69 18.77
C TYR A 173 29.52 -37.49 18.76
N ALA A 174 30.25 -38.19 19.64
CA ALA A 174 31.71 -38.10 19.73
C ALA A 174 32.42 -38.66 18.48
N ASP A 175 31.84 -39.67 17.80
CA ASP A 175 32.28 -40.10 16.48
C ASP A 175 31.95 -39.02 15.43
N LYS A 176 32.94 -38.19 15.13
CA LYS A 176 32.80 -37.04 14.21
C LYS A 176 32.38 -37.45 12.81
N ILE A 177 32.89 -38.57 12.29
CA ILE A 177 32.59 -39.00 10.92
C ILE A 177 31.15 -39.47 10.85
N PHE A 178 30.73 -40.28 11.82
CA PHE A 178 29.37 -40.76 11.88
C PHE A 178 28.38 -39.62 12.16
N ALA A 179 28.62 -38.78 13.16
CA ALA A 179 27.76 -37.65 13.47
C ALA A 179 27.57 -36.71 12.26
N GLN A 180 28.65 -36.39 11.53
CA GLN A 180 28.57 -35.60 10.29
C GLN A 180 27.68 -36.25 9.24
N SER A 181 27.70 -37.59 9.11
CA SER A 181 26.82 -38.31 8.19
C SER A 181 25.34 -38.16 8.57
N VAL A 182 25.01 -38.13 9.87
CA VAL A 182 23.63 -37.92 10.35
C VAL A 182 23.16 -36.47 10.11
N PHE A 183 24.03 -35.48 10.33
CA PHE A 183 23.73 -34.09 9.97
C PHE A 183 23.51 -33.93 8.46
N ARG A 184 24.30 -34.61 7.63
CA ARG A 184 24.14 -34.59 6.18
C ARG A 184 22.85 -35.26 5.74
N GLN A 185 22.48 -36.38 6.35
CA GLN A 185 21.19 -37.04 6.12
C GLN A 185 20.03 -36.08 6.41
N ALA A 186 20.01 -35.47 7.60
CA ALA A 186 18.98 -34.51 7.98
C ALA A 186 18.88 -33.35 6.98
N GLU A 187 20.03 -32.85 6.51
CA GLU A 187 20.06 -31.78 5.52
C GLU A 187 19.42 -32.17 4.18
N ILE A 188 19.73 -33.37 3.69
CA ILE A 188 19.19 -33.90 2.43
C ILE A 188 17.69 -34.11 2.57
N ASP A 189 17.25 -34.82 3.63
CA ASP A 189 15.84 -35.13 3.86
C ASP A 189 14.96 -33.87 3.89
N PHE A 190 15.44 -32.80 4.54
CA PHE A 190 14.73 -31.52 4.59
C PHE A 190 14.64 -30.84 3.23
N LYS A 191 15.75 -30.80 2.49
CA LYS A 191 15.80 -30.20 1.15
C LYS A 191 14.90 -30.92 0.17
N ASP A 192 14.89 -32.24 0.22
CA ASP A 192 14.05 -33.09 -0.62
C ASP A 192 12.57 -32.91 -0.26
N HIS A 193 12.23 -32.86 1.04
CA HIS A 193 10.84 -32.67 1.49
C HIS A 193 10.22 -31.35 1.03
N PHE A 194 10.98 -30.25 1.09
CA PHE A 194 10.53 -28.93 0.66
C PHE A 194 10.87 -28.59 -0.80
N ASN A 195 11.51 -29.52 -1.53
CA ASN A 195 12.00 -29.34 -2.90
C ASN A 195 12.84 -28.06 -3.10
N ILE A 196 13.85 -27.87 -2.23
CA ILE A 196 14.73 -26.69 -2.24
C ILE A 196 16.21 -27.08 -2.27
N SER A 197 17.03 -26.30 -2.95
CA SER A 197 18.48 -26.52 -2.99
C SER A 197 19.20 -25.93 -1.76
N ARG A 198 18.64 -24.88 -1.15
CA ARG A 198 19.22 -24.13 -0.02
C ARG A 198 18.13 -23.68 0.96
N TYR A 199 18.47 -23.60 2.24
CA TYR A 199 17.50 -23.32 3.32
C TYR A 199 16.84 -21.94 3.21
N ASP A 200 17.61 -20.94 2.86
CA ASP A 200 17.15 -19.56 2.66
C ASP A 200 16.25 -19.41 1.44
N LEU A 201 16.22 -20.38 0.51
CA LEU A 201 15.27 -20.43 -0.60
C LEU A 201 13.92 -21.03 -0.22
N LEU A 202 13.72 -21.44 1.04
CA LEU A 202 12.42 -21.94 1.50
C LEU A 202 11.35 -20.85 1.29
N PRO A 203 10.28 -21.13 0.53
CA PRO A 203 9.16 -20.21 0.40
C PRO A 203 8.52 -19.87 1.75
N LYS A 204 8.13 -18.61 1.96
CA LYS A 204 7.50 -18.14 3.21
C LYS A 204 6.28 -18.98 3.61
N LYS A 205 5.46 -19.42 2.64
CA LYS A 205 4.30 -20.28 2.89
C LYS A 205 4.64 -21.59 3.62
N PHE A 206 5.87 -22.07 3.55
CA PHE A 206 6.32 -23.30 4.21
C PHE A 206 7.04 -23.07 5.54
N ALA A 207 7.12 -21.82 6.03
CA ALA A 207 7.85 -21.48 7.25
C ALA A 207 7.40 -22.33 8.46
N GLU A 208 6.09 -22.37 8.74
CA GLU A 208 5.54 -23.14 9.86
C GLU A 208 5.74 -24.64 9.69
N ALA A 209 5.51 -25.16 8.48
CA ALA A 209 5.73 -26.56 8.15
C ALA A 209 7.20 -26.98 8.35
N ALA A 210 8.15 -26.11 7.99
CA ALA A 210 9.58 -26.37 8.18
C ALA A 210 9.98 -26.42 9.66
N LEU A 211 9.37 -25.60 10.52
CA LEU A 211 9.56 -25.71 11.97
C LEU A 211 8.98 -27.03 12.51
N ALA A 212 7.77 -27.37 12.10
CA ALA A 212 7.10 -28.60 12.51
C ALA A 212 7.90 -29.85 12.08
N TYR A 213 8.43 -29.85 10.86
CA TYR A 213 9.31 -30.90 10.35
C TYR A 213 10.48 -31.17 11.29
N TRP A 214 11.17 -30.13 11.78
CA TRP A 214 12.30 -30.32 12.70
C TRP A 214 11.90 -30.81 14.09
N MET A 215 10.64 -30.66 14.50
CA MET A 215 10.16 -31.22 15.76
C MET A 215 9.96 -32.74 15.67
N THR A 216 9.70 -33.27 14.47
CA THR A 216 9.34 -34.68 14.25
C THR A 216 10.38 -35.47 13.48
N TRP A 217 11.35 -34.83 12.82
CA TRP A 217 12.37 -35.51 12.02
C TRP A 217 13.10 -36.59 12.83
N GLU A 218 13.34 -37.73 12.21
CA GLU A 218 14.15 -38.82 12.77
C GLU A 218 15.07 -39.38 11.70
N PRO A 219 16.27 -39.85 12.07
CA PRO A 219 17.18 -40.48 11.11
C PRO A 219 16.58 -41.78 10.55
N SER A 220 17.10 -42.28 9.43
CA SER A 220 16.64 -43.56 8.87
C SER A 220 16.84 -44.73 9.84
N THR A 221 16.10 -45.81 9.65
CA THR A 221 16.15 -47.01 10.50
C THR A 221 17.57 -47.52 10.72
N ASN A 222 18.37 -47.64 9.65
CA ASN A 222 19.76 -48.12 9.75
C ASN A 222 20.63 -47.15 10.56
N THR A 223 20.45 -45.84 10.37
CA THR A 223 21.16 -44.82 11.16
C THR A 223 20.75 -44.89 12.64
N LYS A 224 19.45 -45.07 12.95
CA LYS A 224 18.96 -45.26 14.33
C LYS A 224 19.59 -46.48 15.00
N MET A 225 19.63 -47.63 14.31
CA MET A 225 20.24 -48.86 14.84
C MET A 225 21.72 -48.62 15.18
N LYS A 226 22.47 -47.98 14.28
CA LYS A 226 23.89 -47.67 14.52
C LYS A 226 24.10 -46.68 15.68
N ILE A 227 23.21 -45.70 15.86
CA ILE A 227 23.23 -44.81 17.04
C ILE A 227 23.06 -45.64 18.32
N MET A 228 22.11 -46.57 18.34
CA MET A 228 21.87 -47.43 19.50
C MET A 228 23.10 -48.28 19.83
N ASP A 229 23.72 -48.91 18.83
CA ASP A 229 24.92 -49.75 19.03
C ASP A 229 26.09 -48.95 19.61
N LEU A 230 26.39 -47.78 19.03
CA LEU A 230 27.47 -46.91 19.50
C LEU A 230 27.24 -46.42 20.93
N ASN A 231 26.00 -46.05 21.25
CA ASN A 231 25.67 -45.56 22.58
C ASN A 231 25.63 -46.68 23.63
N ALA A 232 25.27 -47.91 23.24
CA ALA A 232 25.27 -49.08 24.13
C ALA A 232 26.69 -49.55 24.48
N PHE A 233 27.63 -49.54 23.53
CA PHE A 233 28.99 -50.06 23.70
C PHE A 233 29.80 -49.35 24.81
N ASN A 234 29.54 -48.05 25.04
CA ASN A 234 30.29 -47.28 26.04
C ASN A 234 29.72 -47.45 27.47
N ILE A 235 28.46 -47.86 27.61
CA ILE A 235 27.87 -48.20 28.92
C ILE A 235 28.53 -49.47 29.49
N ALA A 236 28.89 -50.42 28.63
CA ALA A 236 29.52 -51.68 29.02
C ALA A 236 31.02 -51.57 29.39
N GLN A 237 31.70 -50.45 29.08
CA GLN A 237 33.10 -50.23 29.44
C GLN A 237 33.30 -49.38 30.71
N ARG A 238 32.23 -48.82 31.27
CA ARG A 238 32.26 -47.99 32.50
C ARG A 238 31.67 -48.69 33.73
N GLY A 239 31.18 -49.91 33.59
CA GLY A 239 30.76 -50.79 34.69
C GLY A 239 31.81 -51.86 34.95
#